data_AF-A0A7U5BE79-F1
#
_entry.id   AF-A0A7U5BE79-F1
#
_cell.length_a   1.000
_cell.length_b   1.000
_cell.length_c   1.000
_cell.angle_alpha   90.00
_cell.angle_beta   90.00
_cell.angle_gamma   90.00
#
_symmetry.space_group_name_H-M   'P 1'
#
loop_
_entity.id
_entity.type
_entity.pdbx_description
1 polymer ?
#
loop_
_entity_poly.entity_id
_entity_poly.type
_entity_poly.pdbx_seq_one_letter_code
_entity_poly.pdbx_strand_id
1 'polypeptide(L)'
;MELKHIDLASLCISAANMRARGKPDTSNILPSIRARGVLVPLIVRPAEGEGRFEIVAGKRRYHAALTVADESGDREALPCAVIAAGDDAAALEASLIENVARLDPDEVTRWESFTRLVREGRSPEDIALTFGLTNVQVKRTLALGNLLPRIRGLYRKGEIDVATVRHLTLASKARQRDWLALLDDPEVYCPTGYQLKAWLFGGASIPVSAALFELASYQGEIVSDLFGEERWFGDTASFWTAQAAAVEAKAESFRKAGWREVVVLPTGEPFHGWEHERCPKRKGGKVFISVGAGGDVAVHEGYVSLREARGARRGALGEAVEKPVRPEVSSPIHNYIDLHRHAAVRADIANRPSLALRLMVAHVIVGSSLWNVRIEAQRAASDAIAESVENSASEAAFDEKRRAVLALLGLDPETPTVTCGYDGEHGVAGLLVRLIELPDPAVLDVAAIVMGETLDAGSALIEVLGTMLGIDMAKVWQGDDALLDMIRDRAVLHHVLADVAGESVADANEGATGKVKRKIVRDCLTGENGRDRHEGWLPKWMAFPPAAYTERGGVATVNRAAIVAELGASPDLEPLRHAA
;
A
#
# COMPACT_ATOMS: atom_id res chain seq x y z
N MET A 1 22.70 11.89 -38.70
CA MET A 1 22.61 10.45 -38.97
C MET A 1 22.51 10.26 -40.47
N GLU A 2 23.28 9.31 -41.02
CA GLU A 2 23.25 8.95 -42.44
C GLU A 2 22.49 7.62 -42.59
N LEU A 3 21.57 7.50 -43.54
CA LEU A 3 20.84 6.25 -43.79
C LEU A 3 21.59 5.42 -44.86
N LYS A 4 21.93 4.18 -44.53
CA LYS A 4 22.59 3.22 -45.43
C LYS A 4 21.90 1.85 -45.38
N HIS A 5 21.97 1.12 -46.47
CA HIS A 5 21.68 -0.32 -46.45
C HIS A 5 22.99 -1.07 -46.20
N ILE A 6 23.04 -1.89 -45.16
CA ILE A 6 24.26 -2.57 -44.70
C ILE A 6 24.00 -4.08 -44.72
N ASP A 7 24.96 -4.83 -45.27
CA ASP A 7 24.91 -6.30 -45.31
C ASP A 7 24.82 -6.88 -43.88
N LEU A 8 23.99 -7.91 -43.69
CA LEU A 8 23.87 -8.62 -42.42
C LEU A 8 25.21 -9.14 -41.90
N ALA A 9 26.09 -9.60 -42.80
CA ALA A 9 27.42 -10.11 -42.43
C ALA A 9 28.34 -9.03 -41.86
N SER A 10 28.06 -7.76 -42.15
CA SER A 10 28.80 -6.60 -41.65
C SER A 10 28.26 -6.06 -40.33
N LEU A 11 27.21 -6.65 -39.77
CA LEU A 11 26.54 -6.22 -38.54
C LEU A 11 26.86 -7.14 -37.35
N CYS A 12 27.22 -6.56 -36.21
CA CYS A 12 27.31 -7.26 -34.94
C CYS A 12 26.51 -6.56 -33.84
N ILE A 13 26.14 -7.23 -32.74
CA ILE A 13 25.43 -6.56 -31.63
C ILE A 13 26.43 -5.81 -30.76
N SER A 14 26.20 -4.51 -30.56
CA SER A 14 27.05 -3.69 -29.69
C SER A 14 26.90 -4.08 -28.22
N ALA A 15 28.00 -4.02 -27.47
CA ALA A 15 27.96 -4.09 -26.01
C ALA A 15 27.19 -2.91 -25.39
N ALA A 16 27.10 -1.77 -26.09
CA ALA A 16 26.33 -0.58 -25.68
C ALA A 16 24.82 -0.73 -25.90
N ASN A 17 24.36 -1.80 -26.54
CA ASN A 17 22.93 -2.08 -26.69
C ASN A 17 22.31 -2.41 -25.32
N MET A 18 21.26 -1.69 -24.92
CA MET A 18 20.65 -1.88 -23.59
C MET A 18 20.04 -3.29 -23.38
N ARG A 19 19.72 -4.01 -24.46
CA ARG A 19 19.23 -5.41 -24.44
C ARG A 19 20.26 -6.37 -25.06
N ALA A 20 21.56 -6.08 -24.93
CA ALA A 20 22.63 -6.90 -25.52
C ALA A 20 22.62 -8.37 -25.07
N ARG A 21 22.20 -8.66 -23.83
CA ARG A 21 22.19 -10.02 -23.26
C ARG A 21 20.94 -10.82 -23.66
N GLY A 22 21.08 -12.15 -23.74
CA GLY A 22 19.98 -13.10 -24.02
C GLY A 22 19.49 -13.14 -25.48
N LYS A 23 18.76 -14.19 -25.86
CA LYS A 23 18.11 -14.29 -27.17
C LYS A 23 16.80 -13.46 -27.16
N PRO A 24 16.57 -12.56 -28.11
CA PRO A 24 15.35 -11.76 -28.12
C PRO A 24 14.14 -12.57 -28.57
N ASP A 25 12.97 -12.28 -28.01
CA ASP A 25 11.70 -12.74 -28.58
C ASP A 25 11.32 -11.91 -29.82
N THR A 26 11.19 -12.59 -30.95
CA THR A 26 10.90 -12.03 -32.27
C THR A 26 9.53 -12.48 -32.81
N SER A 27 8.79 -13.31 -32.07
CA SER A 27 7.54 -13.96 -32.51
C SER A 27 6.51 -12.96 -33.08
N ASN A 28 6.37 -11.81 -32.44
CA ASN A 28 5.40 -10.78 -32.82
C ASN A 28 5.82 -9.90 -34.01
N ILE A 29 7.11 -9.81 -34.35
CA ILE A 29 7.61 -8.98 -35.46
C ILE A 29 8.00 -9.79 -36.70
N LEU A 30 8.27 -11.08 -36.51
CA LEU A 30 8.71 -11.97 -37.58
C LEU A 30 7.71 -12.05 -38.75
N PRO A 31 6.38 -12.15 -38.56
CA PRO A 31 5.43 -12.15 -39.67
C PRO A 31 5.46 -10.85 -40.50
N SER A 32 5.63 -9.71 -39.83
CA SER A 32 5.71 -8.40 -40.49
C SER A 32 6.99 -8.26 -41.31
N ILE A 33 8.12 -8.70 -40.74
CA ILE A 33 9.42 -8.66 -41.43
C ILE A 33 9.45 -9.63 -42.62
N ARG A 34 8.82 -10.80 -42.53
CA ARG A 34 8.63 -11.68 -43.70
C ARG A 34 7.83 -11.01 -44.81
N ALA A 35 6.77 -10.29 -44.47
CA ALA A 35 5.86 -9.70 -45.45
C ALA A 35 6.37 -8.39 -46.07
N ARG A 36 7.16 -7.60 -45.35
CA ARG A 36 7.49 -6.22 -45.73
C ARG A 36 8.96 -5.82 -45.51
N GLY A 37 9.80 -6.73 -45.03
CA GLY A 37 11.17 -6.42 -44.63
C GLY A 37 11.24 -5.53 -43.40
N VAL A 38 12.44 -5.02 -43.12
CA VAL A 38 12.68 -4.11 -42.00
C VAL A 38 12.36 -2.67 -42.44
N LEU A 39 11.22 -2.12 -42.01
CA LEU A 39 10.81 -0.76 -42.40
C LEU A 39 11.47 0.34 -41.56
N VAL A 40 11.67 0.09 -40.27
CA VAL A 40 12.29 1.06 -39.35
C VAL A 40 13.79 0.76 -39.28
N PRO A 41 14.68 1.71 -39.65
CA PRO A 41 16.11 1.46 -39.68
C PRO A 41 16.70 1.03 -38.34
N LEU A 42 17.69 0.13 -38.35
CA LEU A 42 18.53 -0.17 -37.20
C LEU A 42 19.39 1.05 -36.86
N ILE A 43 19.74 1.28 -35.59
CA ILE A 43 20.72 2.32 -35.24
C ILE A 43 22.06 1.64 -35.07
N VAL A 44 23.06 2.06 -35.84
CA VAL A 44 24.39 1.43 -35.88
C VAL A 44 25.50 2.47 -35.80
N ARG A 45 26.67 2.08 -35.31
CA ARG A 45 27.90 2.87 -35.40
C ARG A 45 29.02 2.05 -36.05
N PRO A 46 30.06 2.69 -36.63
CA PRO A 46 31.23 1.98 -37.14
C PRO A 46 31.87 1.11 -36.04
N ALA A 47 32.19 -0.13 -36.36
CA ALA A 47 32.94 -1.04 -35.49
C ALA A 47 34.43 -1.07 -35.89
N GLU A 48 35.28 -1.72 -35.10
CA GLU A 48 36.67 -1.95 -35.51
C GLU A 48 36.73 -2.78 -36.80
N GLY A 49 37.45 -2.30 -37.82
CA GLY A 49 37.60 -2.93 -39.14
C GLY A 49 36.75 -2.27 -40.24
N GLU A 50 37.32 -2.13 -41.43
CA GLU A 50 36.67 -1.46 -42.57
C GLU A 50 35.33 -2.11 -42.93
N GLY A 51 34.30 -1.28 -43.09
CA GLY A 51 32.97 -1.71 -43.53
C GLY A 51 32.14 -2.47 -42.48
N ARG A 52 32.62 -2.61 -41.22
CA ARG A 52 31.86 -3.26 -40.14
C ARG A 52 31.12 -2.26 -39.27
N PHE A 53 29.96 -2.67 -38.77
CA PHE A 53 29.09 -1.84 -37.96
C PHE A 53 28.53 -2.63 -36.77
N GLU A 54 28.40 -1.97 -35.63
CA GLU A 54 27.76 -2.54 -34.46
C GLU A 54 26.38 -1.92 -34.20
N ILE A 55 25.42 -2.78 -33.86
CA ILE A 55 24.01 -2.46 -33.67
C ILE A 55 23.82 -1.94 -32.25
N VAL A 56 23.57 -0.64 -32.19
CA VAL A 56 23.29 0.11 -30.97
C VAL A 56 21.83 -0.05 -30.58
N ALA A 57 20.89 0.01 -31.54
CA ALA A 57 19.47 -0.24 -31.31
C ALA A 57 18.83 -1.07 -32.43
N GLY A 58 17.83 -1.88 -32.09
CA GLY A 58 17.11 -2.71 -33.06
C GLY A 58 17.48 -4.20 -33.10
N LYS A 59 18.12 -4.73 -32.04
CA LYS A 59 18.49 -6.16 -31.91
C LYS A 59 17.39 -7.15 -32.31
N ARG A 60 16.12 -6.90 -31.91
CA ARG A 60 14.98 -7.76 -32.28
C ARG A 60 14.76 -7.81 -33.80
N ARG A 61 14.84 -6.66 -34.46
CA ARG A 61 14.68 -6.52 -35.92
C ARG A 61 15.81 -7.24 -36.66
N TYR A 62 17.05 -7.08 -36.18
CA TYR A 62 18.20 -7.81 -36.71
C TYR A 62 18.04 -9.33 -36.62
N HIS A 63 17.65 -9.85 -35.44
CA HIS A 63 17.44 -11.29 -35.28
C HIS A 63 16.28 -11.83 -36.10
N ALA A 64 15.18 -11.08 -36.24
CA ALA A 64 14.08 -11.48 -37.09
C ALA A 64 14.49 -11.49 -38.57
N ALA A 65 15.27 -10.50 -39.03
CA ALA A 65 15.81 -10.46 -40.39
C ALA A 65 16.79 -11.61 -40.66
N LEU A 66 17.65 -11.97 -39.70
CA LEU A 66 18.49 -13.17 -39.77
C LEU A 66 17.65 -14.43 -39.97
N THR A 67 16.57 -14.61 -39.18
CA THR A 67 15.68 -15.76 -39.34
C THR A 67 15.05 -15.82 -40.73
N VAL A 68 14.62 -14.68 -41.28
CA VAL A 68 14.07 -14.62 -42.64
C VAL A 68 15.13 -14.96 -43.69
N ALA A 69 16.36 -14.44 -43.55
CA ALA A 69 17.46 -14.72 -44.46
C ALA A 69 17.89 -16.20 -44.44
N ASP A 70 17.86 -16.84 -43.27
CA ASP A 70 18.12 -18.27 -43.12
C ASP A 70 17.01 -19.14 -43.75
N GLU A 71 15.75 -18.66 -43.73
CA GLU A 71 14.59 -19.34 -44.33
C GLU A 71 14.53 -19.19 -45.86
N SER A 72 14.80 -18.00 -46.39
CA SER A 72 14.68 -17.69 -47.82
C SER A 72 15.96 -17.93 -48.62
N GLY A 73 17.12 -17.97 -47.94
CA GLY A 73 18.44 -17.98 -48.57
C GLY A 73 18.86 -16.61 -49.14
N ASP A 74 18.02 -15.59 -48.99
CA ASP A 74 18.26 -14.25 -49.52
C ASP A 74 18.72 -13.29 -48.43
N ARG A 75 19.86 -12.63 -48.64
CA ARG A 75 20.54 -11.79 -47.64
C ARG A 75 20.47 -10.31 -48.03
N GLU A 76 19.25 -9.79 -48.10
CA GLU A 76 19.02 -8.38 -48.39
C GLU A 76 19.68 -7.47 -47.33
N ALA A 77 20.36 -6.43 -47.80
CA ALA A 77 20.97 -5.45 -46.91
C ALA A 77 19.90 -4.71 -46.06
N LEU A 78 20.18 -4.50 -44.77
CA LEU A 78 19.23 -3.90 -43.84
C LEU A 78 19.34 -2.38 -43.81
N PRO A 79 18.21 -1.64 -43.77
CA PRO A 79 18.26 -0.20 -43.57
C PRO A 79 18.80 0.13 -42.17
N CYS A 80 19.82 0.96 -42.14
CA CYS A 80 20.55 1.35 -40.95
C CYS A 80 20.74 2.87 -40.92
N ALA A 81 20.42 3.50 -39.80
CA ALA A 81 20.83 4.85 -39.46
C ALA A 81 22.20 4.79 -38.79
N VAL A 82 23.22 5.26 -39.51
CA VAL A 82 24.59 5.34 -39.04
C VAL A 82 24.75 6.60 -38.19
N ILE A 83 25.04 6.40 -36.90
CA ILE A 83 25.50 7.47 -36.00
C ILE A 83 27.02 7.63 -36.15
N ALA A 84 27.54 8.82 -35.85
CA ALA A 84 28.97 9.08 -35.91
C ALA A 84 29.75 8.10 -35.02
N ALA A 85 31.01 7.83 -35.36
CA ALA A 85 31.93 7.15 -34.46
C ALA A 85 32.05 8.03 -33.19
N GLY A 86 31.42 7.58 -32.12
CA GLY A 86 31.33 8.25 -30.83
C GLY A 86 31.70 7.30 -29.70
N ASP A 87 31.84 7.85 -28.50
CA ASP A 87 32.10 7.08 -27.29
C ASP A 87 30.97 6.06 -27.00
N ASP A 88 31.25 5.08 -26.15
CA ASP A 88 30.26 4.08 -25.70
C ASP A 88 29.04 4.73 -25.03
N ALA A 89 29.25 5.89 -24.39
CA ALA A 89 28.17 6.66 -23.78
C ALA A 89 27.16 7.15 -24.81
N ALA A 90 27.60 7.75 -25.92
CA ALA A 90 26.72 8.24 -26.99
C ALA A 90 25.95 7.08 -27.67
N ALA A 91 26.58 5.92 -27.80
CA ALA A 91 25.91 4.72 -28.28
C ALA A 91 24.84 4.24 -27.28
N LEU A 92 25.19 4.13 -26.00
CA LEU A 92 24.24 3.73 -24.96
C LEU A 92 23.06 4.70 -24.85
N GLU A 93 23.30 6.02 -24.96
CA GLU A 93 22.26 7.05 -25.01
C GLU A 93 21.31 6.86 -26.19
N ALA A 94 21.84 6.69 -27.40
CA ALA A 94 21.03 6.45 -28.59
C ALA A 94 20.19 5.17 -28.46
N SER A 95 20.75 4.10 -27.86
CA SER A 95 20.02 2.88 -27.54
C SER A 95 18.88 3.11 -26.55
N LEU A 96 19.11 3.92 -25.52
CA LEU A 96 18.13 4.20 -24.47
C LEU A 96 17.00 5.09 -24.98
N ILE A 97 17.31 6.16 -25.72
CA ILE A 97 16.31 7.08 -26.30
C ILE A 97 15.32 6.31 -27.19
N GLU A 98 15.80 5.40 -28.03
CA GLU A 98 14.94 4.60 -28.91
C GLU A 98 13.97 3.69 -28.14
N ASN A 99 14.37 3.23 -26.95
CA ASN A 99 13.55 2.34 -26.12
C ASN A 99 12.60 3.11 -25.21
N VAL A 100 13.07 4.18 -24.56
CA VAL A 100 12.24 5.08 -23.73
C VAL A 100 11.06 5.64 -24.54
N ALA A 101 11.27 5.95 -25.82
CA ALA A 101 10.21 6.43 -26.71
C ALA A 101 9.11 5.39 -27.04
N ARG A 102 9.29 4.11 -26.72
CA ARG A 102 8.30 3.05 -27.00
C ARG A 102 7.62 2.50 -25.76
N LEU A 103 8.40 2.25 -24.71
CA LEU A 103 7.99 1.69 -23.43
C LEU A 103 8.97 2.18 -22.37
N ASP A 104 8.46 2.70 -21.25
CA ASP A 104 9.31 3.08 -20.12
C ASP A 104 10.15 1.87 -19.67
N PRO A 105 11.50 1.98 -19.62
CA PRO A 105 12.30 0.92 -19.03
C PRO A 105 11.91 0.76 -17.57
N ASP A 106 11.79 -0.49 -17.11
CA ASP A 106 11.54 -0.80 -15.70
C ASP A 106 12.64 -0.18 -14.81
N GLU A 107 12.32 0.06 -13.54
CA GLU A 107 13.15 0.81 -12.60
C GLU A 107 14.56 0.21 -12.47
N VAL A 108 14.68 -1.12 -12.57
CA VAL A 108 15.95 -1.85 -12.48
C VAL A 108 16.80 -1.61 -13.73
N THR A 109 16.23 -1.81 -14.92
CA THR A 109 16.93 -1.56 -16.19
C THR A 109 17.38 -0.11 -16.31
N ARG A 110 16.55 0.83 -15.82
CA ARG A 110 16.83 2.26 -15.85
C ARG A 110 18.05 2.63 -15.02
N TRP A 111 18.15 2.13 -13.78
CA TRP A 111 19.33 2.41 -12.95
C TRP A 111 20.60 1.78 -13.48
N GLU A 112 20.54 0.60 -14.11
CA GLU A 112 21.73 -0.07 -14.63
C GLU A 112 22.32 0.73 -15.78
N SER A 113 21.43 1.22 -16.63
CA SER A 113 21.75 2.07 -17.77
C SER A 113 22.34 3.41 -17.33
N PHE A 114 21.73 4.09 -16.37
CA PHE A 114 22.25 5.37 -15.86
C PHE A 114 23.57 5.20 -15.11
N THR A 115 23.70 4.14 -14.29
CA THR A 115 24.96 3.82 -13.59
C THR A 115 26.08 3.56 -14.60
N ARG A 116 25.76 2.92 -15.73
CA ARG A 116 26.72 2.66 -16.81
C ARG A 116 27.11 3.96 -17.53
N LEU A 117 26.16 4.83 -17.87
CA LEU A 117 26.45 6.14 -18.46
C LEU A 117 27.39 6.97 -17.58
N VAL A 118 27.17 6.97 -16.26
CA VAL A 118 28.07 7.66 -15.31
C VAL A 118 29.47 7.05 -15.31
N ARG A 119 29.59 5.72 -15.37
CA ARG A 119 30.91 5.04 -15.49
C ARG A 119 31.62 5.35 -16.80
N GLU A 120 30.86 5.58 -17.87
CA GLU A 120 31.37 5.97 -19.19
C GLU A 120 31.60 7.49 -19.30
N GLY A 121 31.44 8.25 -18.20
CA GLY A 121 31.86 9.65 -18.08
C GLY A 121 30.77 10.70 -18.21
N ARG A 122 29.48 10.31 -18.32
CA ARG A 122 28.37 11.27 -18.36
C ARG A 122 28.03 11.79 -16.97
N SER A 123 27.82 13.09 -16.86
CA SER A 123 27.31 13.68 -15.62
C SER A 123 25.81 13.39 -15.46
N PRO A 124 25.27 13.37 -14.22
CA PRO A 124 23.82 13.30 -13.99
C PRO A 124 23.05 14.40 -14.73
N GLU A 125 23.65 15.57 -14.89
CA GLU A 125 23.12 16.72 -15.62
C GLU A 125 23.02 16.43 -17.13
N ASP A 126 24.03 15.80 -17.72
CA ASP A 126 23.99 15.38 -19.13
C ASP A 126 22.91 14.32 -19.35
N ILE A 127 22.80 13.35 -18.45
CA ILE A 127 21.77 12.30 -18.51
C ILE A 127 20.37 12.93 -18.41
N ALA A 128 20.17 13.88 -17.49
CA ALA A 128 18.90 14.58 -17.32
C ALA A 128 18.48 15.30 -18.61
N LEU A 129 19.42 16.05 -19.20
CA LEU A 129 19.20 16.76 -20.46
C LEU A 129 18.86 15.80 -21.62
N THR A 130 19.63 14.72 -21.76
CA THR A 130 19.49 13.75 -22.85
C THR A 130 18.14 13.00 -22.81
N PHE A 131 17.65 12.67 -21.60
CA PHE A 131 16.41 11.89 -21.44
C PHE A 131 15.18 12.74 -21.12
N GLY A 132 15.29 14.07 -21.08
CA GLY A 132 14.18 14.95 -20.70
C GLY A 132 13.70 14.72 -19.26
N LEU A 133 14.62 14.33 -18.37
CA LEU A 133 14.36 14.09 -16.96
C LEU A 133 14.87 15.26 -16.12
N THR A 134 14.32 15.41 -14.91
CA THR A 134 14.90 16.31 -13.92
C THR A 134 16.17 15.71 -13.32
N ASN A 135 17.13 16.56 -12.91
CA ASN A 135 18.31 16.13 -12.17
C ASN A 135 17.95 15.28 -10.93
N VAL A 136 16.82 15.57 -10.29
CA VAL A 136 16.30 14.81 -9.15
C VAL A 136 15.90 13.39 -9.55
N GLN A 137 15.20 13.22 -10.67
CA GLN A 137 14.83 11.88 -11.19
C GLN A 137 16.07 11.03 -11.53
N VAL A 138 17.11 11.64 -12.11
CA VAL A 138 18.38 10.95 -12.40
C VAL A 138 19.09 10.55 -11.09
N LYS A 139 19.20 11.46 -10.12
CA LYS A 139 19.81 11.18 -8.81
C LYS A 139 19.08 10.06 -8.04
N ARG A 140 17.74 10.06 -8.03
CA ARG A 140 16.91 8.98 -7.44
C ARG A 140 17.25 7.62 -8.06
N THR A 141 17.33 7.58 -9.39
CA THR A 141 17.63 6.38 -10.15
C THR A 141 19.05 5.86 -9.86
N LEU A 142 20.04 6.76 -9.82
CA LEU A 142 21.42 6.42 -9.49
C LEU A 142 21.59 5.94 -8.04
N ALA A 143 20.81 6.47 -7.09
CA ALA A 143 20.84 6.05 -5.69
C ALA A 143 20.46 4.57 -5.52
N LEU A 144 19.45 4.10 -6.26
CA LEU A 144 19.08 2.69 -6.31
C LEU A 144 20.19 1.83 -6.92
N GLY A 145 20.80 2.31 -8.01
CA GLY A 145 21.95 1.67 -8.65
C GLY A 145 23.18 1.54 -7.73
N ASN A 146 23.33 2.47 -6.78
CA ASN A 146 24.41 2.48 -5.82
C ASN A 146 24.22 1.48 -4.67
N LEU A 147 23.04 0.89 -4.45
CA LEU A 147 22.79 -0.09 -3.37
C LEU A 147 23.70 -1.33 -3.45
N LEU A 148 23.94 -2.00 -2.32
CA LEU A 148 24.72 -3.25 -2.30
C LEU A 148 24.16 -4.26 -3.34
N PRO A 149 25.03 -4.99 -4.08
CA PRO A 149 24.59 -5.90 -5.14
C PRO A 149 23.51 -6.89 -4.69
N ARG A 150 23.62 -7.38 -3.44
CA ARG A 150 22.65 -8.29 -2.85
C ARG A 150 21.26 -7.65 -2.71
N ILE A 151 21.17 -6.43 -2.19
CA ILE A 151 19.91 -5.68 -2.05
C ILE A 151 19.24 -5.47 -3.41
N ARG A 152 20.02 -5.09 -4.43
CA ARG A 152 19.51 -4.95 -5.80
C ARG A 152 18.99 -6.28 -6.36
N GLY A 153 19.63 -7.39 -6.00
CA GLY A 153 19.19 -8.74 -6.34
C GLY A 153 17.86 -9.12 -5.68
N LEU A 154 17.69 -8.83 -4.38
CA LEU A 154 16.45 -9.08 -3.64
C LEU A 154 15.26 -8.35 -4.28
N TYR A 155 15.43 -7.06 -4.58
CA TYR A 155 14.39 -6.27 -5.23
C TYR A 155 14.03 -6.79 -6.62
N ARG A 156 15.03 -7.14 -7.43
CA ARG A 156 14.82 -7.73 -8.77
C ARG A 156 13.98 -9.01 -8.72
N LYS A 157 14.11 -9.81 -7.67
CA LYS A 157 13.35 -11.06 -7.48
C LYS A 157 11.98 -10.84 -6.85
N GLY A 158 11.65 -9.61 -6.43
CA GLY A 158 10.42 -9.31 -5.70
C GLY A 158 10.43 -9.75 -4.23
N GLU A 159 11.60 -10.06 -3.66
CA GLU A 159 11.75 -10.49 -2.26
C GLU A 159 11.66 -9.30 -1.29
N ILE A 160 11.88 -8.07 -1.77
CA ILE A 160 11.63 -6.84 -1.02
C ILE A 160 10.78 -5.87 -1.84
N ASP A 161 9.96 -5.08 -1.15
CA ASP A 161 9.07 -4.11 -1.77
C ASP A 161 9.77 -2.79 -2.14
N VAL A 162 9.04 -1.96 -2.88
CA VAL A 162 9.49 -0.64 -3.36
C VAL A 162 9.83 0.31 -2.19
N ALA A 163 9.06 0.25 -1.10
CA ALA A 163 9.30 1.09 0.06
C ALA A 163 10.62 0.74 0.75
N THR A 164 10.89 -0.56 0.93
CA THR A 164 12.12 -1.07 1.53
C THR A 164 13.34 -0.66 0.73
N VAL A 165 13.35 -0.91 -0.59
CA VAL A 165 14.52 -0.60 -1.42
C VAL A 165 14.83 0.90 -1.46
N ARG A 166 13.79 1.76 -1.46
CA ARG A 166 13.95 3.22 -1.40
C ARG A 166 14.49 3.68 -0.05
N HIS A 167 13.97 3.17 1.07
CA HIS A 167 14.52 3.49 2.39
C HIS A 167 15.99 3.07 2.54
N LEU A 168 16.40 1.93 1.97
CA LEU A 168 17.80 1.51 1.99
C LEU A 168 18.74 2.46 1.24
N THR A 169 18.23 3.34 0.37
CA THR A 169 19.05 4.39 -0.26
C THR A 169 19.49 5.47 0.73
N LEU A 170 18.76 5.63 1.83
CA LEU A 170 19.11 6.53 2.95
C LEU A 170 20.17 5.91 3.87
N ALA A 171 20.39 4.59 3.78
CA ALA A 171 21.29 3.87 4.66
C ALA A 171 22.74 3.94 4.18
N SER A 172 23.66 4.14 5.13
CA SER A 172 25.10 3.98 4.86
C SER A 172 25.43 2.54 4.46
N LYS A 173 26.59 2.32 3.82
CA LYS A 173 27.03 0.96 3.44
C LYS A 173 27.20 0.01 4.63
N ALA A 174 27.58 0.53 5.79
CA ALA A 174 27.61 -0.24 7.02
C ALA A 174 26.19 -0.67 7.41
N ARG A 175 25.24 0.28 7.49
CA ARG A 175 23.84 -0.01 7.81
C ARG A 175 23.16 -0.96 6.82
N GLN A 176 23.49 -0.87 5.53
CA GLN A 176 23.01 -1.82 4.53
C GLN A 176 23.50 -3.25 4.80
N ARG A 177 24.73 -3.43 5.33
CA ARG A 177 25.24 -4.75 5.75
C ARG A 177 24.56 -5.23 7.02
N ASP A 178 24.34 -4.35 7.99
CA ASP A 178 23.64 -4.68 9.23
C ASP A 178 22.20 -5.16 8.92
N TRP A 179 21.51 -4.47 8.02
CA TRP A 179 20.17 -4.87 7.58
C TRP A 179 20.18 -6.23 6.85
N LEU A 180 21.18 -6.50 6.01
CA LEU A 180 21.34 -7.81 5.38
C LEU A 180 21.62 -8.92 6.41
N ALA A 181 22.36 -8.63 7.48
CA ALA A 181 22.60 -9.58 8.57
C ALA A 181 21.30 -9.89 9.34
N LEU A 182 20.43 -8.89 9.56
CA LEU A 182 19.09 -9.12 10.12
C LEU A 182 18.22 -9.97 9.20
N LEU A 183 18.31 -9.77 7.89
CA LEU A 183 17.58 -10.57 6.91
C LEU A 183 18.04 -12.03 6.87
N ASP A 184 19.31 -12.29 7.20
CA ASP A 184 19.91 -13.63 7.22
C ASP A 184 19.59 -14.42 8.49
N ASP A 185 19.15 -13.74 9.54
CA ASP A 185 18.87 -14.34 10.84
C ASP A 185 17.39 -14.70 10.96
N PRO A 186 17.01 -15.99 10.94
CA PRO A 186 15.61 -16.41 11.02
C PRO A 186 14.99 -16.16 12.40
N GLU A 187 15.80 -15.93 13.43
CA GLU A 187 15.33 -15.71 14.81
C GLU A 187 15.08 -14.21 15.11
N VAL A 188 15.47 -13.31 14.20
CA VAL A 188 15.39 -11.87 14.40
C VAL A 188 14.47 -11.23 13.36
N TYR A 189 13.57 -10.36 13.84
CA TYR A 189 12.71 -9.58 12.95
C TYR A 189 13.55 -8.62 12.09
N CYS A 190 13.48 -8.78 10.77
CA CYS A 190 14.09 -7.85 9.82
C CYS A 190 13.09 -6.75 9.43
N PRO A 191 13.37 -5.47 9.74
CA PRO A 191 12.44 -4.40 9.45
C PRO A 191 12.37 -4.10 7.95
N THR A 192 11.15 -3.99 7.42
CA THR A 192 10.85 -3.65 6.03
C THR A 192 9.82 -2.51 5.95
N GLY A 193 9.58 -1.99 4.74
CA GLY A 193 8.60 -0.94 4.50
C GLY A 193 8.81 0.28 5.40
N TYR A 194 7.75 0.74 6.06
CA TYR A 194 7.80 1.89 6.96
C TYR A 194 8.63 1.65 8.23
N GLN A 195 8.65 0.42 8.77
CA GLN A 195 9.38 0.10 10.00
C GLN A 195 10.90 0.19 9.82
N LEU A 196 11.38 -0.05 8.59
CA LEU A 196 12.79 0.13 8.24
C LEU A 196 13.26 1.59 8.44
N LYS A 197 12.39 2.57 8.18
CA LYS A 197 12.74 3.99 8.34
C LYS A 197 13.06 4.30 9.81
N ALA A 198 12.25 3.82 10.76
CA ALA A 198 12.49 4.01 12.18
C ALA A 198 13.77 3.29 12.65
N TRP A 199 14.01 2.08 12.15
CA TRP A 199 15.23 1.33 12.46
C TRP A 199 16.50 2.02 11.96
N LEU A 200 16.48 2.59 10.75
CA LEU A 200 17.64 3.27 10.16
C LEU A 200 18.15 4.45 11.01
N PHE A 201 17.22 5.18 11.62
CA PHE A 201 17.52 6.38 12.43
C PHE A 201 17.56 6.11 13.94
N GLY A 202 17.55 4.83 14.36
CA GLY A 202 17.67 4.46 15.78
C GLY A 202 16.48 4.85 16.66
N GLY A 203 15.28 5.05 16.08
CA GLY A 203 14.09 5.52 16.79
C GLY A 203 13.15 6.36 15.90
N ALA A 204 12.34 7.22 16.52
CA ALA A 204 11.49 8.15 15.78
C ALA A 204 12.36 9.08 14.91
N SER A 205 12.10 9.09 13.60
CA SER A 205 12.82 9.93 12.64
C SER A 205 12.48 11.41 12.85
N ILE A 206 13.48 12.24 13.15
CA ILE A 206 13.29 13.67 13.50
C ILE A 206 13.54 14.54 12.26
N PRO A 207 12.52 15.25 11.74
CA PRO A 207 12.69 16.09 10.57
C PRO A 207 13.49 17.36 10.91
N VAL A 208 14.24 17.87 9.94
CA VAL A 208 15.03 19.10 10.05
C VAL A 208 14.17 20.31 10.40
N SER A 209 12.89 20.31 10.01
CA SER A 209 11.92 21.35 10.37
C SER A 209 11.60 21.43 11.86
N ALA A 210 11.93 20.39 12.65
CA ALA A 210 11.75 20.38 14.09
C ALA A 210 12.86 21.15 14.84
N ALA A 211 13.98 21.47 14.18
CA ALA A 211 15.11 22.13 14.85
C ALA A 211 14.78 23.58 15.27
N LEU A 212 15.08 23.89 16.53
CA LEU A 212 14.99 25.25 17.08
C LEU A 212 16.28 26.06 16.83
N PHE A 213 17.36 25.39 16.41
CA PHE A 213 18.67 25.99 16.13
C PHE A 213 18.91 26.22 14.63
N GLU A 214 19.83 27.14 14.34
CA GLU A 214 20.32 27.40 12.99
C GLU A 214 21.07 26.19 12.43
N LEU A 215 20.59 25.62 11.32
CA LEU A 215 21.18 24.42 10.71
C LEU A 215 22.64 24.62 10.28
N ALA A 216 23.03 25.85 9.95
CA ALA A 216 24.42 26.20 9.61
C ALA A 216 25.40 25.98 10.77
N SER A 217 24.90 25.93 12.01
CA SER A 217 25.70 25.69 13.22
C SER A 217 25.73 24.21 13.66
N TYR A 218 24.94 23.35 13.01
CA TYR A 218 24.85 21.94 13.35
C TYR A 218 26.00 21.13 12.73
N GLN A 219 26.74 20.39 13.55
CA GLN A 219 27.90 19.60 13.13
C GLN A 219 27.58 18.13 12.82
N GLY A 220 26.35 17.67 13.10
CA GLY A 220 25.94 16.30 12.85
C GLY A 220 25.49 16.07 11.41
N GLU A 221 25.35 14.80 11.03
CA GLU A 221 24.89 14.41 9.69
C GLU A 221 23.41 14.77 9.48
N ILE A 222 23.08 15.29 8.28
CA ILE A 222 21.71 15.49 7.81
C ILE A 222 21.50 14.61 6.59
N VAL A 223 20.49 13.75 6.65
CA VAL A 223 20.10 12.84 5.57
C VAL A 223 18.92 13.45 4.84
N SER A 224 19.01 13.54 3.52
CA SER A 224 17.93 14.06 2.66
C SER A 224 17.29 12.91 1.90
N ASP A 225 15.95 12.84 1.88
CA ASP A 225 15.28 11.83 1.07
C ASP A 225 15.33 12.24 -0.38
N LEU A 226 15.93 11.36 -1.17
CA LEU A 226 16.01 11.57 -2.59
C LEU A 226 14.62 11.44 -3.23
N PHE A 227 13.68 10.69 -2.64
CA PHE A 227 12.34 10.39 -3.14
C PHE A 227 11.22 11.30 -2.61
N GLY A 228 11.52 12.19 -1.66
CA GLY A 228 10.61 13.17 -1.06
C GLY A 228 11.27 14.55 -0.91
N GLU A 229 10.62 15.47 -0.20
CA GLU A 229 11.19 16.81 0.13
C GLU A 229 11.72 16.87 1.57
N GLU A 230 11.56 15.79 2.32
CA GLU A 230 11.88 15.73 3.74
C GLU A 230 13.39 15.52 3.96
N ARG A 231 13.91 16.15 5.02
CA ARG A 231 15.29 16.03 5.49
C ARG A 231 15.25 15.67 6.98
N TRP A 232 16.18 14.85 7.46
CA TRP A 232 16.23 14.41 8.85
C TRP A 232 17.65 14.45 9.40
N PHE A 233 17.74 14.42 10.73
CA PHE A 233 19.00 14.25 11.43
C PHE A 233 19.44 12.78 11.36
N GLY A 234 20.68 12.56 10.90
CA GLY A 234 21.27 11.22 10.78
C GLY A 234 21.69 10.61 12.13
N ASP A 235 21.91 11.45 13.14
CA ASP A 235 22.14 11.04 14.52
C ASP A 235 21.18 11.77 15.47
N THR A 236 20.30 11.00 16.10
CA THR A 236 19.33 11.51 17.06
C THR A 236 19.99 12.05 18.33
N ALA A 237 21.13 11.49 18.76
CA ALA A 237 21.80 11.94 19.98
C ALA A 237 22.42 13.33 19.81
N SER A 238 23.10 13.57 18.69
CA SER A 238 23.63 14.89 18.31
C SER A 238 22.50 15.92 18.14
N PHE A 239 21.38 15.53 17.52
CA PHE A 239 20.21 16.40 17.43
C PHE A 239 19.73 16.82 18.82
N TRP A 240 19.48 15.86 19.73
CA TRP A 240 18.96 16.17 21.07
C TRP A 240 19.92 17.04 21.89
N THR A 241 21.22 16.88 21.70
CA THR A 241 22.25 17.74 22.32
C THR A 241 22.12 19.19 21.84
N ALA A 242 22.05 19.39 20.51
CA ALA A 242 21.89 20.72 19.92
C ALA A 242 20.52 21.36 20.25
N GLN A 243 19.46 20.55 20.24
CA GLN A 243 18.10 20.99 20.54
C GLN A 243 17.95 21.40 22.01
N ALA A 244 18.51 20.63 22.95
CA ALA A 244 18.52 21.00 24.37
C ALA A 244 19.26 22.32 24.61
N ALA A 245 20.41 22.54 23.97
CA ALA A 245 21.14 23.80 24.06
C ALA A 245 20.33 24.99 23.50
N ALA A 246 19.62 24.80 22.38
CA ALA A 246 18.77 25.81 21.77
C ALA A 246 17.54 26.14 22.64
N VAL A 247 16.90 25.13 23.22
CA VAL A 247 15.78 25.28 24.15
C VAL A 247 16.21 26.05 25.39
N GLU A 248 17.38 25.76 25.95
CA GLU A 248 17.90 26.48 27.11
C GLU A 248 18.26 27.93 26.78
N ALA A 249 18.87 28.19 25.61
CA ALA A 249 19.12 29.55 25.14
C ALA A 249 17.82 30.35 24.97
N LYS A 250 16.76 29.70 24.46
CA LYS A 250 15.43 30.30 24.35
C LYS A 250 14.82 30.56 25.73
N ALA A 251 14.92 29.63 26.67
CA ALA A 251 14.45 29.80 28.04
C ALA A 251 15.14 30.99 28.72
N GLU A 252 16.47 31.10 28.56
CA GLU A 252 17.27 32.20 29.11
C GLU A 252 16.89 33.56 28.51
N SER A 253 16.51 33.61 27.23
CA SER A 253 15.99 34.85 26.62
C SER A 253 14.73 35.36 27.32
N PHE A 254 13.84 34.46 27.75
CA PHE A 254 12.64 34.81 28.50
C PHE A 254 12.95 35.18 29.95
N ARG A 255 13.91 34.53 30.60
CA ARG A 255 14.39 34.93 31.94
C ARG A 255 14.94 36.35 31.91
N LYS A 256 15.80 36.68 30.94
CA LYS A 256 16.34 38.04 30.72
C LYS A 256 15.28 39.07 30.37
N ALA A 257 14.23 38.66 29.67
CA ALA A 257 13.09 39.52 29.41
C ALA A 257 12.30 39.86 30.69
N GLY A 258 12.55 39.23 31.83
CA GLY A 258 11.90 39.52 33.11
C GLY A 258 10.57 38.80 33.30
N TRP A 259 10.42 37.62 32.72
CA TRP A 259 9.33 36.71 33.08
C TRP A 259 9.55 36.14 34.48
N ARG A 260 8.47 35.96 35.25
CA ARG A 260 8.56 35.53 36.66
C ARG A 260 9.26 34.17 36.80
N GLU A 261 8.95 33.26 35.89
CA GLU A 261 9.51 31.92 35.85
C GLU A 261 9.38 31.36 34.42
N VAL A 262 10.35 30.55 34.02
CA VAL A 262 10.37 29.86 32.73
C VAL A 262 10.56 28.38 33.00
N VAL A 263 9.59 27.57 32.62
CA VAL A 263 9.55 26.12 32.86
C VAL A 263 9.75 25.40 31.54
N VAL A 264 10.80 24.59 31.44
CA VAL A 264 11.01 23.66 30.32
C VAL A 264 10.43 22.31 30.72
N LEU A 265 9.43 21.82 29.99
CA LEU A 265 8.81 20.53 30.26
C LEU A 265 9.74 19.39 29.79
N PRO A 266 9.68 18.20 30.44
CA PRO A 266 10.34 17.01 29.94
C PRO A 266 9.99 16.69 28.49
N THR A 267 10.95 16.17 27.73
CA THR A 267 10.73 15.76 26.34
C THR A 267 9.60 14.73 26.26
N GLY A 268 8.63 14.99 25.39
CA GLY A 268 7.44 14.16 25.19
C GLY A 268 6.24 14.54 26.08
N GLU A 269 6.41 15.42 27.06
CA GLU A 269 5.31 15.91 27.89
C GLU A 269 4.64 17.13 27.24
N PRO A 270 3.36 17.04 26.82
CA PRO A 270 2.66 18.14 26.18
C PRO A 270 2.23 19.20 27.21
N PHE A 271 2.16 20.47 26.77
CA PHE A 271 1.55 21.52 27.58
C PHE A 271 0.02 21.40 27.56
N HIS A 272 -0.58 21.07 28.71
CA HIS A 272 -2.02 20.98 28.85
C HIS A 272 -2.63 22.34 29.19
N GLY A 273 -3.13 23.04 28.17
CA GLY A 273 -3.73 24.37 28.33
C GLY A 273 -4.92 24.42 29.28
N TRP A 274 -5.66 23.32 29.44
CA TRP A 274 -6.78 23.21 30.40
C TRP A 274 -6.33 23.13 31.87
N GLU A 275 -5.05 22.86 32.15
CA GLU A 275 -4.49 22.87 33.51
C GLU A 275 -3.90 24.24 33.91
N HIS A 276 -3.98 25.21 33.01
CA HIS A 276 -3.35 26.51 33.14
C HIS A 276 -4.34 27.65 32.90
N GLU A 277 -4.12 28.78 33.54
CA GLU A 277 -4.92 29.99 33.35
C GLU A 277 -4.06 31.10 32.73
N ARG A 278 -4.62 31.85 31.78
CA ARG A 278 -3.96 33.01 31.17
C ARG A 278 -3.69 34.08 32.24
N CYS A 279 -2.42 34.39 32.43
CA CYS A 279 -1.96 35.44 33.34
C CYS A 279 -0.93 36.31 32.61
N PRO A 280 -1.23 37.59 32.36
CA PRO A 280 -0.26 38.51 31.75
C PRO A 280 1.02 38.61 32.58
N LYS A 281 2.15 38.87 31.92
CA LYS A 281 3.47 39.05 32.55
C LYS A 281 3.45 39.99 33.78
N ARG A 282 2.76 41.13 33.66
CA ARG A 282 2.59 42.13 34.75
C ARG A 282 1.87 41.60 36.00
N LYS A 283 1.07 40.52 35.87
CA LYS A 283 0.34 39.86 36.96
C LYS A 283 1.05 38.59 37.45
N GLY A 284 2.31 38.39 37.06
CA GLY A 284 3.12 37.24 37.50
C GLY A 284 2.93 35.99 36.66
N GLY A 285 2.56 36.12 35.38
CA GLY A 285 2.55 35.04 34.41
C GLY A 285 3.94 34.42 34.20
N LYS A 286 3.95 33.13 33.85
CA LYS A 286 5.13 32.32 33.52
C LYS A 286 5.15 31.98 32.03
N VAL A 287 6.28 31.44 31.58
CA VAL A 287 6.44 30.86 30.24
C VAL A 287 6.68 29.36 30.40
N PHE A 288 5.96 28.54 29.63
CA PHE A 288 6.19 27.11 29.53
C PHE A 288 6.73 26.77 28.14
N ILE A 289 7.77 25.94 28.07
CA ILE A 289 8.34 25.47 26.81
C ILE A 289 8.11 23.95 26.77
N SER A 290 7.30 23.48 25.82
CA SER A 290 7.05 22.05 25.60
C SER A 290 7.90 21.56 24.43
N VAL A 291 8.54 20.40 24.61
CA VAL A 291 9.35 19.74 23.58
C VAL A 291 8.72 18.39 23.26
N GLY A 292 8.18 18.22 22.06
CA GLY A 292 7.57 16.97 21.62
C GLY A 292 8.61 15.89 21.34
N ALA A 293 8.16 14.62 21.33
CA ALA A 293 9.05 13.47 21.06
C ALA A 293 9.63 13.48 19.63
N GLY A 294 8.98 14.19 18.70
CA GLY A 294 9.46 14.43 17.33
C GLY A 294 10.40 15.63 17.21
N GLY A 295 10.82 16.23 18.35
CA GLY A 295 11.74 17.37 18.39
C GLY A 295 11.07 18.74 18.28
N ASP A 296 9.77 18.81 17.98
CA ASP A 296 9.02 20.06 17.88
C ASP A 296 9.01 20.83 19.21
N VAL A 297 9.14 22.16 19.14
CA VAL A 297 9.17 23.03 20.33
C VAL A 297 8.06 24.07 20.24
N ALA A 298 7.24 24.17 21.29
CA ALA A 298 6.22 25.19 21.42
C ALA A 298 6.43 26.01 22.69
N VAL A 299 6.18 27.32 22.59
CA VAL A 299 6.32 28.28 23.69
C VAL A 299 4.96 28.82 24.08
N HIS A 300 4.62 28.70 25.36
CA HIS A 300 3.33 29.10 25.92
C HIS A 300 3.55 30.23 26.93
N GLU A 301 3.36 31.47 26.45
CA GLU A 301 3.58 32.67 27.26
C GLU A 301 2.34 33.10 28.04
N GLY A 302 2.56 33.60 29.25
CA GLY A 302 1.52 34.25 30.04
C GLY A 302 0.54 33.25 30.64
N TYR A 303 1.07 32.24 31.31
CA TYR A 303 0.28 31.22 32.01
C TYR A 303 0.73 31.05 33.46
N VAL A 304 -0.19 30.65 34.31
CA VAL A 304 0.09 30.12 35.65
C VAL A 304 -0.69 28.82 35.80
N SER A 305 -0.21 27.88 36.61
CA SER A 305 -1.01 26.68 36.87
C SER A 305 -2.34 27.05 37.52
N LEU A 306 -3.40 26.26 37.31
CA LEU A 306 -4.69 26.47 37.97
C LEU A 306 -4.55 26.52 39.50
N ARG A 307 -3.58 25.80 40.07
CA ARG A 307 -3.26 25.83 41.50
C ARG A 307 -2.76 27.21 41.95
N GLU A 308 -1.89 27.83 41.18
CA GLU A 308 -1.34 29.16 41.48
C GLU A 308 -2.35 30.26 41.22
N ALA A 309 -3.15 30.16 40.15
CA ALA A 309 -4.25 31.07 39.88
C ALA A 309 -5.28 31.07 41.03
N ARG A 310 -5.65 29.88 41.54
CA ARG A 310 -6.49 29.73 42.74
C ARG A 310 -5.83 30.32 43.99
N GLY A 311 -4.52 30.17 44.16
CA GLY A 311 -3.75 30.77 45.25
C GLY A 311 -3.71 32.31 45.20
N ALA A 312 -3.53 32.90 44.02
CA ALA A 312 -3.53 34.35 43.84
C ALA A 312 -4.93 34.97 44.03
N ARG A 313 -5.98 34.31 43.55
CA ARG A 313 -7.38 34.72 43.78
C ARG A 313 -7.77 34.70 45.26
N ARG A 314 -7.27 33.72 46.03
CA ARG A 314 -7.41 33.64 47.50
C ARG A 314 -6.73 34.76 48.27
N GLY A 315 -5.67 35.38 47.70
CA GLY A 315 -4.97 36.50 48.33
C GLY A 315 -5.56 37.87 48.02
N ALA A 316 -6.30 38.01 46.91
CA ALA A 316 -6.85 39.29 46.43
C ALA A 316 -8.30 39.56 46.88
N LEU A 317 -9.08 38.51 47.13
CA LEU A 317 -10.42 38.60 47.71
C LEU A 317 -10.31 38.09 49.14
N GLY A 318 -10.47 38.98 50.13
CA GLY A 318 -10.60 38.60 51.55
C GLY A 318 -11.89 37.83 51.86
N GLU A 319 -12.32 36.97 50.95
CA GLU A 319 -13.53 36.15 51.01
C GLU A 319 -13.15 34.67 51.02
N ALA A 320 -13.85 33.91 51.87
CA ALA A 320 -13.64 32.49 52.05
C ALA A 320 -13.95 31.72 50.76
N VAL A 321 -12.91 31.39 50.01
CA VAL A 321 -12.97 30.46 48.88
C VAL A 321 -13.27 29.06 49.42
N GLU A 322 -14.36 28.44 48.95
CA GLU A 322 -14.62 27.01 49.16
C GLU A 322 -13.33 26.24 48.82
N LYS A 323 -12.73 25.61 49.85
CA LYS A 323 -11.47 24.88 49.68
C LYS A 323 -11.74 23.80 48.62
N PRO A 324 -10.89 23.65 47.58
CA PRO A 324 -11.01 22.52 46.68
C PRO A 324 -10.97 21.29 47.56
N VAL A 325 -12.04 20.50 47.46
CA VAL A 325 -12.22 19.30 48.27
C VAL A 325 -10.96 18.48 48.03
N ARG A 326 -10.20 18.24 49.11
CA ARG A 326 -9.04 17.36 49.03
C ARG A 326 -9.58 16.02 48.52
N PRO A 327 -9.10 15.52 47.36
CA PRO A 327 -9.56 14.22 46.89
C PRO A 327 -9.27 13.21 47.99
N GLU A 328 -10.26 12.36 48.27
CA GLU A 328 -10.20 11.36 49.34
C GLU A 328 -8.99 10.43 49.15
N VAL A 329 -8.57 10.25 47.90
CA VAL A 329 -7.54 9.31 47.47
C VAL A 329 -6.53 10.00 46.52
N SER A 330 -5.27 9.56 46.58
CA SER A 330 -4.20 10.04 45.70
C SER A 330 -4.22 9.32 44.35
N SER A 331 -3.53 9.85 43.34
CA SER A 331 -3.43 9.21 42.02
C SER A 331 -2.88 7.76 42.06
N PRO A 332 -1.81 7.44 42.84
CA PRO A 332 -1.40 6.05 43.02
C PRO A 332 -2.47 5.16 43.65
N ILE A 333 -3.26 5.69 44.60
CA ILE A 333 -4.38 4.97 45.21
C ILE A 333 -5.52 4.76 44.21
N HIS A 334 -5.82 5.74 43.35
CA HIS A 334 -6.77 5.55 42.24
C HIS A 334 -6.33 4.39 41.34
N ASN A 335 -5.08 4.39 40.87
CA ASN A 335 -4.58 3.30 40.02
C ASN A 335 -4.65 1.93 40.72
N TYR A 336 -4.28 1.87 42.00
CA TYR A 336 -4.42 0.66 42.82
C TYR A 336 -5.89 0.18 42.89
N ILE A 337 -6.82 1.09 43.15
CA ILE A 337 -8.25 0.80 43.21
C ILE A 337 -8.76 0.30 41.85
N ASP A 338 -8.46 1.00 40.76
CA ASP A 338 -8.93 0.68 39.42
C ASP A 338 -8.45 -0.70 38.97
N LEU A 339 -7.17 -1.03 39.20
CA LEU A 339 -6.61 -2.34 38.85
C LEU A 339 -7.24 -3.48 39.65
N HIS A 340 -7.47 -3.30 40.95
CA HIS A 340 -8.13 -4.32 41.78
C HIS A 340 -9.60 -4.50 41.42
N ARG A 341 -10.33 -3.40 41.15
CA ARG A 341 -11.72 -3.46 40.67
C ARG A 341 -11.82 -4.15 39.33
N HIS A 342 -10.94 -3.81 38.38
CA HIS A 342 -10.84 -4.48 37.09
C HIS A 342 -10.57 -5.98 37.24
N ALA A 343 -9.62 -6.37 38.10
CA ALA A 343 -9.30 -7.79 38.35
C ALA A 343 -10.52 -8.56 38.90
N ALA A 344 -11.28 -7.97 39.81
CA ALA A 344 -12.50 -8.58 40.35
C ALA A 344 -13.58 -8.77 39.26
N VAL A 345 -13.82 -7.74 38.44
CA VAL A 345 -14.79 -7.82 37.33
C VAL A 345 -14.37 -8.89 36.31
N ARG A 346 -13.09 -8.94 35.93
CA ARG A 346 -12.57 -9.94 34.99
C ARG A 346 -12.78 -11.37 35.50
N ALA A 347 -12.54 -11.61 36.79
CA ALA A 347 -12.73 -12.93 37.40
C ALA A 347 -14.20 -13.38 37.37
N ASP A 348 -15.15 -12.47 37.60
CA ASP A 348 -16.58 -12.79 37.57
C ASP A 348 -17.12 -12.95 36.14
N ILE A 349 -16.68 -12.12 35.19
CA ILE A 349 -17.04 -12.23 33.76
C ILE A 349 -16.66 -13.60 33.19
N ALA A 350 -15.52 -14.17 33.61
CA ALA A 350 -15.06 -15.47 33.14
C ALA A 350 -16.07 -16.61 33.42
N ASN A 351 -16.96 -16.43 34.41
CA ASN A 351 -18.01 -17.40 34.75
C ASN A 351 -19.38 -17.07 34.11
N ARG A 352 -19.45 -16.06 33.23
CA ARG A 352 -20.70 -15.59 32.61
C ARG A 352 -20.56 -15.44 31.08
N PRO A 353 -20.50 -16.56 30.32
CA PRO A 353 -20.28 -16.53 28.86
C PRO A 353 -21.32 -15.69 28.09
N SER A 354 -22.59 -15.74 28.50
CA SER A 354 -23.67 -14.97 27.84
C SER A 354 -23.51 -13.45 28.01
N LEU A 355 -23.01 -13.00 29.18
CA LEU A 355 -22.66 -11.60 29.41
C LEU A 355 -21.37 -11.21 28.67
N ALA A 356 -20.38 -12.11 28.66
CA ALA A 356 -19.12 -11.90 27.94
C ALA A 356 -19.34 -11.72 26.43
N LEU A 357 -20.26 -12.50 25.84
CA LEU A 357 -20.65 -12.36 24.44
C LEU A 357 -21.27 -10.98 24.16
N ARG A 358 -22.21 -10.53 25.00
CA ARG A 358 -22.81 -9.19 24.87
C ARG A 358 -21.80 -8.07 24.99
N LEU A 359 -20.85 -8.18 25.93
CA LEU A 359 -19.75 -7.22 26.07
C LEU A 359 -18.82 -7.23 24.86
N MET A 360 -18.52 -8.41 24.30
CA MET A 360 -17.77 -8.52 23.06
C MET A 360 -18.52 -7.82 21.93
N VAL A 361 -19.79 -8.12 21.70
CA VAL A 361 -20.63 -7.47 20.67
C VAL A 361 -20.64 -5.96 20.86
N ALA A 362 -20.81 -5.46 22.09
CA ALA A 362 -20.76 -4.02 22.37
C ALA A 362 -19.41 -3.39 21.99
N HIS A 363 -18.30 -4.08 22.27
CA HIS A 363 -16.95 -3.64 21.88
C HIS A 363 -16.72 -3.68 20.38
N VAL A 364 -17.30 -4.64 19.67
CA VAL A 364 -17.16 -4.70 18.20
C VAL A 364 -17.95 -3.56 17.56
N ILE A 365 -19.14 -3.23 18.10
CA ILE A 365 -19.98 -2.12 17.60
C ILE A 365 -19.37 -0.75 17.92
N VAL A 366 -19.07 -0.45 19.18
CA VAL A 366 -18.63 0.91 19.58
C VAL A 366 -17.12 1.09 19.42
N GLY A 367 -16.37 0.00 19.49
CA GLY A 367 -14.91 0.01 19.60
C GLY A 367 -14.42 -0.16 21.04
N SER A 368 -13.10 -0.27 21.15
CA SER A 368 -12.40 -0.43 22.42
C SER A 368 -11.02 0.20 22.34
N SER A 369 -10.51 0.65 23.48
CA SER A 369 -9.19 1.28 23.57
C SER A 369 -8.02 0.29 23.44
N LEU A 370 -8.29 -1.02 23.56
CA LEU A 370 -7.25 -2.06 23.59
C LEU A 370 -7.13 -2.88 22.30
N TRP A 371 -8.12 -2.79 21.41
CA TRP A 371 -8.17 -3.53 20.15
C TRP A 371 -9.09 -2.80 19.18
N ASN A 372 -8.77 -2.89 17.88
CA ASN A 372 -9.47 -2.19 16.83
C ASN A 372 -10.23 -3.17 15.95
N VAL A 373 -11.47 -2.82 15.62
CA VAL A 373 -12.31 -3.53 14.66
C VAL A 373 -12.49 -2.61 13.45
N ARG A 374 -12.47 -3.21 12.26
CA ARG A 374 -12.66 -2.48 11.00
C ARG A 374 -13.73 -3.17 10.16
N ILE A 375 -14.56 -2.34 9.55
CA ILE A 375 -15.52 -2.77 8.54
C ILE A 375 -14.75 -3.06 7.25
N GLU A 376 -15.11 -4.14 6.56
CA GLU A 376 -14.65 -4.39 5.20
C GLU A 376 -15.28 -3.33 4.29
N ALA A 377 -14.46 -2.46 3.72
CA ALA A 377 -14.92 -1.31 2.95
C ALA A 377 -15.56 -1.69 1.61
N GLN A 378 -15.40 -2.96 1.18
CA GLN A 378 -15.84 -3.47 -0.12
C GLN A 378 -15.42 -2.57 -1.28
N ARG A 379 -14.20 -2.01 -1.21
CA ARG A 379 -13.75 -1.00 -2.17
C ARG A 379 -13.60 -1.59 -3.56
N ALA A 380 -14.52 -1.23 -4.45
CA ALA A 380 -14.48 -1.57 -5.86
C ALA A 380 -13.38 -0.80 -6.63
N ALA A 381 -12.83 -1.41 -7.69
CA ALA A 381 -11.85 -0.77 -8.56
C ALA A 381 -12.48 0.18 -9.60
N SER A 382 -13.80 0.12 -9.78
CA SER A 382 -14.58 0.97 -10.67
C SER A 382 -16.03 1.05 -10.21
N ASP A 383 -16.74 2.10 -10.64
CA ASP A 383 -18.16 2.30 -10.33
C ASP A 383 -19.03 1.14 -10.84
N ALA A 384 -18.71 0.58 -12.00
CA ALA A 384 -19.43 -0.58 -12.55
C ALA A 384 -19.34 -1.83 -11.65
N ILE A 385 -18.21 -2.03 -10.96
CA ILE A 385 -18.07 -3.13 -9.99
C ILE A 385 -18.86 -2.81 -8.73
N ALA A 386 -18.83 -1.56 -8.25
CA ALA A 386 -19.61 -1.14 -7.08
C ALA A 386 -21.11 -1.35 -7.32
N GLU A 387 -21.63 -0.89 -8.46
CA GLU A 387 -23.03 -1.03 -8.84
C GLU A 387 -23.45 -2.51 -9.01
N SER A 388 -22.57 -3.35 -9.56
CA SER A 388 -22.80 -4.80 -9.67
C SER A 388 -23.00 -5.47 -8.31
N VAL A 389 -22.15 -5.13 -7.33
CA VAL A 389 -22.21 -5.69 -5.97
C VAL A 389 -23.43 -5.15 -5.22
N GLU A 390 -23.68 -3.84 -5.29
CA GLU A 390 -24.82 -3.18 -4.62
C GLU A 390 -26.16 -3.76 -5.06
N ASN A 391 -26.28 -4.12 -6.34
CA ASN A 391 -27.50 -4.73 -6.90
C ASN A 391 -27.56 -6.26 -6.76
N SER A 392 -26.60 -6.88 -6.06
CA SER A 392 -26.58 -8.33 -5.90
C SER A 392 -27.65 -8.81 -4.91
N ALA A 393 -28.16 -10.03 -5.13
CA ALA A 393 -29.15 -10.64 -4.24
C ALA A 393 -28.60 -10.87 -2.82
N SER A 394 -27.29 -11.13 -2.70
CA SER A 394 -26.60 -11.30 -1.42
C SER A 394 -26.58 -10.02 -0.59
N GLU A 395 -26.25 -8.88 -1.20
CA GLU A 395 -26.25 -7.58 -0.50
C GLU A 395 -27.65 -7.17 -0.07
N ALA A 396 -28.66 -7.34 -0.94
CA ALA A 396 -30.05 -7.08 -0.58
C ALA A 396 -30.52 -7.94 0.61
N ALA A 397 -30.19 -9.23 0.62
CA ALA A 397 -30.54 -10.14 1.71
C ALA A 397 -29.78 -9.82 3.02
N PHE A 398 -28.55 -9.31 2.93
CA PHE A 398 -27.79 -8.88 4.10
C PHE A 398 -28.31 -7.56 4.67
N ASP A 399 -28.61 -6.57 3.81
CA ASP A 399 -29.18 -5.28 4.21
C ASP A 399 -30.54 -5.44 4.92
N GLU A 400 -31.41 -6.34 4.46
CA GLU A 400 -32.69 -6.64 5.13
C GLU A 400 -32.47 -7.01 6.61
N LYS A 401 -31.50 -7.91 6.87
CA LYS A 401 -31.17 -8.34 8.23
C LYS A 401 -30.45 -7.26 9.02
N ARG A 402 -29.58 -6.46 8.38
CA ARG A 402 -28.91 -5.32 8.99
C ARG A 402 -29.92 -4.29 9.50
N ARG A 403 -30.92 -3.92 8.69
CA ARG A 403 -32.00 -3.00 9.09
C ARG A 403 -32.82 -3.53 10.26
N ALA A 404 -33.09 -4.84 10.29
CA ALA A 404 -33.74 -5.46 11.44
C ALA A 404 -32.90 -5.33 12.72
N VAL A 405 -31.58 -5.51 12.63
CA VAL A 405 -30.67 -5.31 13.76
C VAL A 405 -30.58 -3.84 14.19
N LEU A 406 -30.51 -2.90 13.25
CA LEU A 406 -30.55 -1.46 13.56
C LEU A 406 -31.80 -1.10 14.37
N ALA A 407 -32.97 -1.61 13.95
CA ALA A 407 -34.23 -1.42 14.66
C ALA A 407 -34.21 -2.02 16.07
N LEU A 408 -33.63 -3.22 16.26
CA LEU A 408 -33.49 -3.85 17.59
C LEU A 408 -32.65 -3.00 18.55
N LEU A 409 -31.58 -2.40 18.03
CA LEU A 409 -30.66 -1.54 18.79
C LEU A 409 -31.19 -0.10 18.96
N GLY A 410 -32.29 0.26 18.29
CA GLY A 410 -32.86 1.61 18.33
C GLY A 410 -32.05 2.63 17.55
N LEU A 411 -31.31 2.19 16.53
CA LEU A 411 -30.50 3.03 15.65
C LEU A 411 -31.30 3.47 14.41
N ASP A 412 -30.82 4.51 13.72
CA ASP A 412 -31.42 4.99 12.48
C ASP A 412 -31.38 3.86 11.43
N PRO A 413 -32.54 3.45 10.85
CA PRO A 413 -32.60 2.43 9.81
C PRO A 413 -31.76 2.73 8.57
N GLU A 414 -31.46 4.00 8.30
CA GLU A 414 -30.64 4.44 7.16
C GLU A 414 -29.14 4.47 7.49
N THR A 415 -28.74 4.08 8.70
CA THR A 415 -27.32 3.96 9.05
C THR A 415 -26.69 2.84 8.22
N PRO A 416 -25.57 3.10 7.51
CA PRO A 416 -25.02 2.15 6.55
C PRO A 416 -24.47 0.87 7.21
N THR A 417 -24.05 0.94 8.46
CA THR A 417 -23.46 -0.18 9.20
C THR A 417 -23.87 -0.18 10.67
N VAL A 418 -23.97 -1.37 11.28
CA VAL A 418 -24.15 -1.51 12.73
C VAL A 418 -22.81 -1.28 13.44
N THR A 419 -21.74 -1.87 12.91
CA THR A 419 -20.37 -1.73 13.41
C THR A 419 -19.90 -0.30 13.24
N CYS A 420 -19.28 0.26 14.28
CA CYS A 420 -18.84 1.66 14.36
C CYS A 420 -19.96 2.72 14.17
N GLY A 421 -21.23 2.31 14.11
CA GLY A 421 -22.38 3.19 13.87
C GLY A 421 -23.07 3.71 15.14
N TYR A 422 -22.67 3.25 16.33
CA TYR A 422 -23.31 3.65 17.58
C TYR A 422 -22.72 4.95 18.14
N ASP A 423 -23.54 6.00 18.21
CA ASP A 423 -23.21 7.33 18.75
C ASP A 423 -23.99 7.67 20.04
N GLY A 424 -24.73 6.70 20.59
CA GLY A 424 -25.62 6.90 21.73
C GLY A 424 -24.92 7.27 23.04
N GLU A 425 -25.70 7.81 23.98
CA GLU A 425 -25.21 8.23 25.29
C GLU A 425 -24.51 7.07 26.04
N HIS A 426 -23.43 7.40 26.76
CA HIS A 426 -22.63 6.47 27.58
C HIS A 426 -21.83 5.39 26.82
N GLY A 427 -21.74 5.44 25.48
CA GLY A 427 -20.84 4.59 24.68
C GLY A 427 -21.04 3.09 24.90
N VAL A 428 -19.93 2.34 25.05
CA VAL A 428 -19.95 0.87 25.25
C VAL A 428 -20.84 0.45 26.43
N ALA A 429 -20.83 1.22 27.52
CA ALA A 429 -21.62 0.88 28.72
C ALA A 429 -23.13 1.00 28.46
N GLY A 430 -23.56 2.03 27.73
CA GLY A 430 -24.96 2.22 27.33
C GLY A 430 -25.44 1.08 26.43
N LEU A 431 -24.66 0.75 25.40
CA LEU A 431 -24.98 -0.35 24.49
C LEU A 431 -24.99 -1.72 25.21
N LEU A 432 -24.07 -1.97 26.13
CA LEU A 432 -24.06 -3.21 26.91
C LEU A 432 -25.35 -3.39 27.70
N VAL A 433 -25.83 -2.34 28.38
CA VAL A 433 -27.11 -2.39 29.11
C VAL A 433 -28.25 -2.74 28.16
N ARG A 434 -28.27 -2.13 26.97
CA ARG A 434 -29.28 -2.46 25.95
C ARG A 434 -29.21 -3.91 25.49
N LEU A 435 -28.02 -4.44 25.22
CA LEU A 435 -27.83 -5.82 24.79
C LEU A 435 -28.21 -6.84 25.88
N ILE A 436 -28.06 -6.48 27.16
CA ILE A 436 -28.49 -7.32 28.30
C ILE A 436 -30.01 -7.51 28.32
N GLU A 437 -30.78 -6.50 27.89
CA GLU A 437 -32.24 -6.58 27.82
C GLU A 437 -32.74 -7.46 26.66
N LEU A 438 -31.90 -7.70 25.64
CA LEU A 438 -32.28 -8.50 24.49
C LEU A 438 -32.19 -10.00 24.79
N PRO A 439 -33.11 -10.81 24.25
CA PRO A 439 -33.02 -12.27 24.35
C PRO A 439 -31.81 -12.79 23.55
N ASP A 440 -31.26 -13.94 23.96
CA ASP A 440 -30.06 -14.52 23.35
C ASP A 440 -30.13 -14.65 21.81
N PRO A 441 -31.25 -15.10 21.19
CA PRO A 441 -31.37 -15.14 19.74
C PRO A 441 -31.16 -13.77 19.07
N ALA A 442 -31.69 -12.70 19.65
CA ALA A 442 -31.54 -11.35 19.09
C ALA A 442 -30.09 -10.86 19.19
N VAL A 443 -29.37 -11.19 20.28
CA VAL A 443 -27.94 -10.86 20.41
C VAL A 443 -27.10 -11.64 19.41
N LEU A 444 -27.47 -12.89 19.12
CA LEU A 444 -26.80 -13.68 18.08
C LEU A 444 -27.05 -13.12 16.68
N ASP A 445 -28.25 -12.60 16.39
CA ASP A 445 -28.54 -11.91 15.13
C ASP A 445 -27.69 -10.64 15.00
N VAL A 446 -27.54 -9.85 16.07
CA VAL A 446 -26.64 -8.69 16.11
C VAL A 446 -25.19 -9.11 15.84
N ALA A 447 -24.72 -10.16 16.53
CA ALA A 447 -23.36 -10.68 16.36
C ALA A 447 -23.10 -11.18 14.92
N ALA A 448 -24.09 -11.80 14.29
CA ALA A 448 -23.99 -12.27 12.91
C ALA A 448 -23.84 -11.12 11.91
N ILE A 449 -24.59 -10.03 12.08
CA ILE A 449 -24.47 -8.82 11.23
C ILE A 449 -23.11 -8.17 11.41
N VAL A 450 -22.70 -7.94 12.66
CA VAL A 450 -21.42 -7.32 12.97
C VAL A 450 -20.25 -8.17 12.45
N MET A 451 -20.35 -9.50 12.51
CA MET A 451 -19.34 -10.38 11.92
C MET A 451 -19.35 -10.31 10.39
N GLY A 452 -20.52 -10.22 9.75
CA GLY A 452 -20.63 -10.05 8.30
C GLY A 452 -20.01 -8.75 7.80
N GLU A 453 -20.23 -7.63 8.49
CA GLU A 453 -19.64 -6.32 8.16
C GLU A 453 -18.11 -6.27 8.32
N THR A 454 -17.54 -7.13 9.15
CA THR A 454 -16.11 -7.13 9.50
C THR A 454 -15.34 -8.30 8.88
N LEU A 455 -15.98 -9.06 7.99
CA LEU A 455 -15.39 -10.22 7.31
C LEU A 455 -14.51 -9.78 6.13
N ASP A 456 -13.21 -10.09 6.21
CA ASP A 456 -12.19 -9.66 5.24
C ASP A 456 -12.39 -10.27 3.85
N ALA A 457 -12.61 -9.41 2.85
CA ALA A 457 -12.89 -9.82 1.48
C ALA A 457 -11.63 -10.36 0.80
N GLY A 458 -11.77 -11.46 0.05
CA GLY A 458 -10.64 -12.06 -0.67
C GLY A 458 -9.63 -12.77 0.23
N SER A 459 -10.02 -13.11 1.46
CA SER A 459 -9.26 -13.95 2.38
C SER A 459 -9.51 -15.44 2.14
N ALA A 460 -8.61 -16.31 2.61
CA ALA A 460 -8.81 -17.76 2.52
C ALA A 460 -9.99 -18.26 3.38
N LEU A 461 -10.38 -17.46 4.39
CA LEU A 461 -11.54 -17.72 5.24
C LEU A 461 -12.84 -17.71 4.43
N ILE A 462 -12.97 -16.84 3.42
CA ILE A 462 -14.15 -16.82 2.53
C ILE A 462 -14.30 -18.15 1.79
N GLU A 463 -13.21 -18.75 1.32
CA GLU A 463 -13.25 -20.03 0.61
C GLU A 463 -13.71 -21.18 1.52
N VAL A 464 -13.24 -21.17 2.78
CA VAL A 464 -13.67 -22.13 3.82
C VAL A 464 -15.14 -21.95 4.13
N LEU A 465 -15.57 -20.73 4.44
CA LEU A 465 -16.96 -20.45 4.83
C LEU A 465 -17.93 -20.69 3.68
N GLY A 466 -17.59 -20.29 2.45
CA GLY A 466 -18.43 -20.52 1.28
C GLY A 466 -18.69 -22.01 1.05
N THR A 467 -17.66 -22.84 1.21
CA THR A 467 -17.78 -24.31 1.11
C THR A 467 -18.56 -24.89 2.29
N MET A 468 -18.24 -24.48 3.53
CA MET A 468 -18.89 -25.00 4.75
C MET A 468 -20.38 -24.65 4.82
N LEU A 469 -20.76 -23.44 4.38
CA LEU A 469 -22.15 -22.99 4.35
C LEU A 469 -22.92 -23.52 3.13
N GLY A 470 -22.24 -24.21 2.20
CA GLY A 470 -22.85 -24.74 0.99
C GLY A 470 -23.42 -23.65 0.08
N ILE A 471 -22.70 -22.52 -0.05
CA ILE A 471 -23.18 -21.37 -0.84
C ILE A 471 -23.20 -21.74 -2.33
N ASP A 472 -24.41 -21.75 -2.88
CA ASP A 472 -24.65 -21.92 -4.31
C ASP A 472 -24.69 -20.56 -5.00
N MET A 473 -23.55 -20.16 -5.56
CA MET A 473 -23.39 -18.86 -6.21
C MET A 473 -24.31 -18.67 -7.42
N ALA A 474 -24.78 -19.73 -8.07
CA ALA A 474 -25.73 -19.61 -9.18
C ALA A 474 -27.12 -19.10 -8.74
N LYS A 475 -27.45 -19.17 -7.44
CA LYS A 475 -28.71 -18.65 -6.88
C LYS A 475 -28.63 -17.20 -6.42
N VAL A 476 -27.42 -16.71 -6.14
CA VAL A 476 -27.21 -15.40 -5.51
C VAL A 476 -26.40 -14.44 -6.37
N TRP A 477 -25.91 -14.90 -7.52
CA TRP A 477 -25.21 -14.11 -8.51
C TRP A 477 -25.72 -14.40 -9.91
N GLN A 478 -25.67 -13.38 -10.78
CA GLN A 478 -25.99 -13.49 -12.19
C GLN A 478 -24.96 -12.73 -13.03
N GLY A 479 -24.71 -13.23 -14.25
CA GLY A 479 -23.81 -12.59 -15.20
C GLY A 479 -24.30 -11.21 -15.63
N ASP A 480 -23.40 -10.22 -15.58
CA ASP A 480 -23.68 -8.83 -15.94
C ASP A 480 -22.60 -8.23 -16.85
N ASP A 481 -22.85 -6.99 -17.26
CA ASP A 481 -21.95 -6.26 -18.15
C ASP A 481 -20.63 -5.88 -17.49
N ALA A 482 -20.65 -5.65 -16.18
CA ALA A 482 -19.46 -5.32 -15.41
C ALA A 482 -18.43 -6.45 -15.54
N LEU A 483 -18.82 -7.71 -15.30
CA LEU A 483 -17.93 -8.85 -15.49
C LEU A 483 -17.57 -9.05 -16.97
N LEU A 484 -18.57 -9.13 -17.84
CA LEU A 484 -18.36 -9.52 -19.24
C LEU A 484 -17.37 -8.59 -19.96
N ASP A 485 -17.51 -7.28 -19.78
CA ASP A 485 -16.65 -6.30 -20.46
C ASP A 485 -15.20 -6.31 -19.96
N MET A 486 -14.96 -6.80 -18.74
CA MET A 486 -13.61 -7.00 -18.19
C MET A 486 -12.89 -8.23 -18.76
N ILE A 487 -13.61 -9.21 -19.32
CA ILE A 487 -12.99 -10.40 -19.92
C ILE A 487 -12.35 -10.06 -21.26
N ARG A 488 -11.03 -9.83 -21.24
CA ARG A 488 -10.21 -9.50 -22.41
C ARG A 488 -9.47 -10.69 -23.01
N ASP A 489 -9.20 -11.72 -22.21
CA ASP A 489 -8.47 -12.91 -22.66
C ASP A 489 -9.33 -13.75 -23.62
N ARG A 490 -8.78 -14.06 -24.80
CA ARG A 490 -9.53 -14.72 -25.88
C ARG A 490 -9.87 -16.18 -25.56
N ALA A 491 -9.00 -16.88 -24.82
CA ALA A 491 -9.22 -18.27 -24.45
C ALA A 491 -10.30 -18.36 -23.37
N VAL A 492 -10.18 -17.51 -22.34
CA VAL A 492 -11.19 -17.41 -21.29
C VAL A 492 -12.56 -17.03 -21.86
N LEU A 493 -12.62 -16.04 -22.75
CA LEU A 493 -13.87 -15.62 -23.38
C LEU A 493 -14.49 -16.71 -24.27
N HIS A 494 -13.67 -17.58 -24.87
CA HIS A 494 -14.16 -18.73 -25.63
C HIS A 494 -14.76 -19.79 -24.70
N HIS A 495 -14.14 -20.09 -23.55
CA HIS A 495 -14.74 -20.99 -22.56
C HIS A 495 -16.05 -20.44 -21.98
N VAL A 496 -16.09 -19.14 -21.63
CA VAL A 496 -17.32 -18.49 -21.19
C VAL A 496 -18.41 -18.58 -22.26
N LEU A 497 -18.03 -18.41 -23.53
CA LEU A 497 -18.96 -18.60 -24.63
C LEU A 497 -19.46 -20.05 -24.73
N ALA A 498 -18.59 -21.04 -24.53
CA ALA A 498 -18.97 -22.44 -24.53
C ALA A 498 -19.94 -22.78 -23.38
N ASP A 499 -19.69 -22.26 -22.17
CA ASP A 499 -20.56 -22.46 -21.01
C ASP A 499 -21.98 -21.92 -21.25
N VAL A 500 -22.10 -20.76 -21.90
CA VAL A 500 -23.38 -20.04 -22.07
C VAL A 500 -24.11 -20.44 -23.34
N ALA A 501 -23.42 -20.50 -24.47
CA ALA A 501 -24.02 -20.70 -25.80
C ALA A 501 -23.81 -22.13 -26.36
N GLY A 502 -23.08 -22.98 -25.65
CA GLY A 502 -22.72 -24.33 -26.08
C GLY A 502 -21.44 -24.39 -26.92
N GLU A 503 -20.82 -25.57 -26.89
CA GLU A 503 -19.52 -25.86 -27.51
C GLU A 503 -19.53 -25.62 -29.03
N SER A 504 -20.59 -26.03 -29.71
CA SER A 504 -20.76 -25.82 -31.16
C SER A 504 -20.76 -24.34 -31.57
N VAL A 505 -21.39 -23.47 -30.77
CA VAL A 505 -21.44 -22.03 -31.03
C VAL A 505 -20.08 -21.40 -30.71
N ALA A 506 -19.41 -21.86 -29.67
CA ALA A 506 -18.08 -21.39 -29.30
C ALA A 506 -17.05 -21.70 -30.40
N ASP A 507 -17.06 -22.92 -30.94
CA ASP A 507 -16.18 -23.39 -32.01
C ASP A 507 -16.44 -22.65 -33.32
N ALA A 508 -17.72 -22.50 -33.71
CA ALA A 508 -18.09 -21.73 -34.90
C ALA A 508 -17.64 -20.26 -34.84
N ASN A 509 -17.43 -19.73 -33.63
CA ASN A 509 -16.99 -18.37 -33.39
C ASN A 509 -15.53 -18.28 -32.91
N GLU A 510 -14.70 -19.32 -33.05
CA GLU A 510 -13.33 -19.35 -32.55
C GLU A 510 -12.53 -18.11 -33.00
N GLY A 511 -12.57 -17.81 -34.31
CA GLY A 511 -11.90 -16.68 -34.94
C GLY A 511 -12.55 -15.31 -34.73
N ALA A 512 -13.73 -15.26 -34.10
CA ALA A 512 -14.47 -14.00 -33.90
C ALA A 512 -13.72 -13.04 -32.95
N THR A 513 -14.02 -11.74 -33.08
CA THR A 513 -13.48 -10.72 -32.17
C THR A 513 -14.07 -10.87 -30.77
N GLY A 514 -13.35 -10.41 -29.74
CA GLY A 514 -13.88 -10.45 -28.37
C GLY A 514 -15.18 -9.66 -28.21
N LYS A 515 -15.37 -8.58 -28.97
CA LYS A 515 -16.63 -7.82 -29.01
C LYS A 515 -17.79 -8.67 -29.51
N VAL A 516 -17.57 -9.47 -30.56
CA VAL A 516 -18.58 -10.39 -31.10
C VAL A 516 -18.90 -11.48 -30.08
N LYS A 517 -17.89 -12.13 -29.49
CA LYS A 517 -18.09 -13.18 -28.47
C LYS A 517 -18.86 -12.67 -27.25
N ARG A 518 -18.53 -11.48 -26.72
CA ARG A 518 -19.28 -10.87 -25.61
C ARG A 518 -20.72 -10.54 -25.97
N LYS A 519 -20.97 -10.03 -27.18
CA LYS A 519 -22.33 -9.78 -27.66
C LYS A 519 -23.15 -11.08 -27.69
N ILE A 520 -22.57 -12.15 -28.23
CA ILE A 520 -23.17 -13.48 -28.32
C ILE A 520 -23.51 -14.03 -26.92
N VAL A 521 -22.61 -13.87 -25.93
CA VAL A 521 -22.86 -14.24 -24.54
C VAL A 521 -24.01 -13.41 -23.96
N ARG A 522 -23.98 -12.09 -24.13
CA ARG A 522 -25.02 -11.17 -23.65
C ARG A 522 -26.40 -11.52 -24.23
N ASP A 523 -26.47 -11.76 -25.54
CA ASP A 523 -27.69 -12.19 -26.23
C ASP A 523 -28.25 -13.50 -25.66
N CYS A 524 -27.39 -14.46 -25.29
CA CYS A 524 -27.81 -15.69 -24.61
C CYS A 524 -28.30 -15.46 -23.17
N LEU A 525 -27.68 -14.55 -22.41
CA LEU A 525 -28.11 -14.26 -21.04
C LEU A 525 -29.44 -13.49 -20.99
N THR A 526 -29.70 -12.63 -21.98
CA THR A 526 -30.94 -11.85 -22.09
C THR A 526 -32.05 -12.57 -22.85
N GLY A 527 -31.72 -13.58 -23.67
CA GLY A 527 -32.67 -14.24 -24.58
C GLY A 527 -33.03 -13.37 -25.79
N GLU A 528 -32.13 -12.48 -26.19
CA GLU A 528 -32.33 -11.54 -27.30
C GLU A 528 -31.69 -12.04 -28.60
N ASN A 529 -31.95 -11.34 -29.71
CA ASN A 529 -31.34 -11.59 -31.02
C ASN A 529 -31.54 -13.04 -31.54
N GLY A 530 -32.67 -13.66 -31.19
CA GLY A 530 -33.06 -14.99 -31.67
C GLY A 530 -32.36 -16.15 -30.97
N ARG A 531 -31.85 -15.93 -29.75
CA ARG A 531 -31.18 -16.94 -28.93
C ARG A 531 -32.04 -17.33 -27.74
N ASP A 532 -31.96 -18.60 -27.36
CA ASP A 532 -32.59 -19.08 -26.13
C ASP A 532 -31.90 -18.48 -24.92
N ARG A 533 -32.71 -18.09 -23.92
CA ARG A 533 -32.21 -17.55 -22.66
C ARG A 533 -31.50 -18.65 -21.86
N HIS A 534 -30.24 -18.42 -21.53
CA HIS A 534 -29.46 -19.28 -20.64
C HIS A 534 -29.54 -18.74 -19.20
N GLU A 535 -30.13 -19.52 -18.30
CA GLU A 535 -30.24 -19.19 -16.88
C GLU A 535 -29.21 -19.96 -16.05
N GLY A 536 -28.71 -19.33 -14.98
CA GLY A 536 -27.81 -19.98 -14.02
C GLY A 536 -26.37 -20.17 -14.50
N TRP A 537 -25.93 -19.42 -15.52
CA TRP A 537 -24.51 -19.39 -15.87
C TRP A 537 -23.68 -18.92 -14.68
N LEU A 538 -22.67 -19.70 -14.31
CA LEU A 538 -21.73 -19.38 -13.24
C LEU A 538 -20.30 -19.59 -13.75
N PRO A 539 -19.46 -18.54 -13.79
CA PRO A 539 -18.05 -18.69 -14.07
C PRO A 539 -17.36 -19.63 -13.09
N LYS A 540 -16.46 -20.49 -13.57
CA LYS A 540 -15.76 -21.49 -12.74
C LYS A 540 -15.05 -20.90 -11.51
N TRP A 541 -14.51 -19.68 -11.63
CA TRP A 541 -13.78 -19.02 -10.54
C TRP A 541 -14.68 -18.40 -9.46
N MET A 542 -15.99 -18.31 -9.71
CA MET A 542 -16.99 -17.83 -8.74
C MET A 542 -17.61 -18.96 -7.90
N ALA A 543 -17.46 -20.21 -8.29
CA ALA A 543 -18.00 -21.34 -7.53
C ALA A 543 -17.27 -21.54 -6.19
N PHE A 544 -17.93 -22.22 -5.24
CA PHE A 544 -17.30 -22.80 -4.06
C PHE A 544 -17.37 -24.34 -4.15
N PRO A 545 -16.23 -25.07 -4.25
CA PRO A 545 -14.88 -24.54 -4.41
C PRO A 545 -14.64 -23.94 -5.83
N PRO A 546 -13.75 -22.95 -5.95
CA PRO A 546 -13.48 -22.30 -7.23
C PRO A 546 -12.60 -23.16 -8.15
N ALA A 547 -12.76 -23.00 -9.46
CA ALA A 547 -11.95 -23.62 -10.48
C ALA A 547 -11.48 -22.62 -11.55
N ALA A 548 -10.37 -22.92 -12.22
CA ALA A 548 -9.87 -22.13 -13.34
C ALA A 548 -10.37 -22.69 -14.68
N TYR A 549 -10.50 -21.83 -15.69
CA TYR A 549 -10.75 -22.28 -17.06
C TYR A 549 -9.50 -22.77 -17.79
N THR A 550 -8.32 -22.29 -17.36
CA THR A 550 -7.04 -22.60 -18.02
C THR A 550 -5.99 -23.02 -17.00
N GLU A 551 -5.02 -23.83 -17.43
CA GLU A 551 -3.90 -24.28 -16.60
C GLU A 551 -2.85 -23.20 -16.31
N ARG A 552 -2.97 -22.00 -16.92
CA ARG A 552 -1.99 -20.90 -16.77
C ARG A 552 -1.92 -20.33 -15.35
N GLY A 553 -2.89 -20.62 -14.48
CA GLY A 553 -3.00 -20.06 -13.14
C GLY A 553 -3.41 -18.58 -13.13
N GLY A 554 -3.11 -17.90 -12.02
CA GLY A 554 -3.43 -16.48 -11.83
C GLY A 554 -4.83 -16.19 -11.28
N VAL A 555 -5.57 -17.22 -10.87
CA VAL A 555 -6.90 -17.07 -10.24
C VAL A 555 -6.73 -17.12 -8.73
N ALA A 556 -6.85 -15.97 -8.08
CA ALA A 556 -6.57 -15.84 -6.64
C ALA A 556 -7.49 -16.70 -5.76
N THR A 557 -8.78 -16.85 -6.12
CA THR A 557 -9.74 -17.70 -5.40
C THR A 557 -9.30 -19.16 -5.39
N VAL A 558 -8.87 -19.69 -6.54
CA VAL A 558 -8.33 -21.06 -6.68
C VAL A 558 -7.07 -21.25 -5.83
N ASN A 559 -6.16 -20.28 -5.84
CA ASN A 559 -4.95 -20.34 -5.02
C ASN A 559 -5.27 -20.36 -3.52
N ARG A 560 -6.23 -19.54 -3.08
CA ARG A 560 -6.67 -19.51 -1.68
C ARG A 560 -7.38 -20.80 -1.27
N ALA A 561 -8.26 -21.33 -2.12
CA ALA A 561 -8.96 -22.59 -1.87
C ALA A 561 -7.97 -23.75 -1.74
N ALA A 562 -6.90 -23.77 -2.56
CA ALA A 562 -5.84 -24.78 -2.45
C ALA A 562 -5.09 -24.73 -1.11
N ILE A 563 -4.83 -23.53 -0.56
CA ILE A 563 -4.16 -23.37 0.75
C ILE A 563 -4.98 -24.02 1.87
N VAL A 564 -6.31 -23.93 1.81
CA VAL A 564 -7.20 -24.39 2.88
C VAL A 564 -7.77 -25.79 2.63
N ALA A 565 -7.55 -26.38 1.45
CA ALA A 565 -8.06 -27.70 1.09
C ALA A 565 -7.58 -28.81 2.05
N GLU A 566 -6.37 -28.67 2.60
CA GLU A 566 -5.78 -29.63 3.54
C GLU A 566 -6.40 -29.57 4.95
N LEU A 567 -7.13 -28.49 5.29
CA LEU A 567 -7.70 -28.30 6.63
C LEU A 567 -8.91 -29.20 6.91
N GLY A 568 -9.47 -29.87 5.89
CA GLY A 568 -10.52 -30.88 6.05
C GLY A 568 -11.73 -30.40 6.86
N ALA A 569 -12.55 -29.51 6.30
CA ALA A 569 -13.74 -29.04 6.99
C ALA A 569 -14.79 -30.16 7.11
N SER A 570 -15.14 -30.55 8.35
CA SER A 570 -16.31 -31.39 8.63
C SER A 570 -17.57 -30.52 8.61
N PRO A 571 -18.62 -30.89 7.87
CA PRO A 571 -19.81 -30.05 7.69
C PRO A 571 -20.81 -30.08 8.85
N ASP A 572 -20.57 -30.85 9.92
CA ASP A 572 -21.48 -30.88 11.08
C ASP A 572 -21.24 -29.68 12.01
N LEU A 573 -21.75 -28.52 11.58
CA LEU A 573 -22.10 -27.46 12.50
C LEU A 573 -23.49 -27.79 13.07
N GLU A 574 -23.56 -28.38 14.27
CA GLU A 574 -24.83 -28.40 15.00
C GLU A 574 -25.35 -26.97 15.09
N PRO A 575 -26.57 -26.68 14.61
CA PRO A 575 -27.12 -25.35 14.76
C PRO A 575 -27.23 -25.04 16.25
N LEU A 576 -26.66 -23.91 16.69
CA LEU A 576 -26.83 -23.36 18.05
C LEU A 576 -28.30 -23.16 18.45
N ARG A 577 -29.26 -23.35 17.52
CA ARG A 577 -30.69 -23.34 17.77
C ARG A 577 -31.17 -24.69 18.33
N HIS A 578 -30.89 -24.92 19.61
CA HIS A 578 -31.82 -25.64 20.48
C HIS A 578 -32.42 -24.64 21.47
N ALA A 579 -33.58 -24.07 21.09
CA ALA A 579 -34.44 -23.38 22.04
C ALA A 579 -35.18 -24.44 22.88
N ALA A 580 -35.00 -24.38 24.20
CA ALA A 580 -35.97 -24.88 25.17
C ALA A 580 -36.89 -23.74 25.58
#